data_AF-A0A2V8L766-F1
#
_entry.id   AF-A0A2V8L766-F1
#
_cell.length_a   1.000
_cell.length_b   1.000
_cell.length_c   1.000
_cell.angle_alpha   90.00
_cell.angle_beta   90.00
_cell.angle_gamma   90.00
#
_symmetry.space_group_name_H-M   'P 1'
#
loop_
_entity.id
_entity.type
_entity.pdbx_description
1 polymer ?
#
loop_
_entity_poly.entity_id
_entity_poly.type
_entity_poly.pdbx_seq_one_letter_code
_entity_poly.pdbx_strand_id
1 'polypeptide(L)'
;MNWLKGASIAVVSAGLALGISQMVRQPVEGQVPDVRISRTADGKPDLNGIWQAMGTAHWDLQDHHARSGPVLELGATAAVPAGLSMVEGNEIPYQPWAAARKKENYENW
;
A
#
# COMPACT_ATOMS: atom_id res chain seq x y z
N MET A 1 50.92 10.25 38.58
CA MET A 1 50.29 9.01 38.07
C MET A 1 48.82 9.19 37.66
N ASN A 2 48.34 10.40 37.31
CA ASN A 2 46.90 10.61 37.03
C ASN A 2 46.61 11.04 35.58
N TRP A 3 47.65 11.30 34.78
CA TRP A 3 47.49 11.75 33.39
C TRP A 3 47.24 10.60 32.40
N LEU A 4 47.67 9.38 32.73
CA LEU A 4 47.43 8.18 31.92
C LEU A 4 45.99 7.64 32.01
N LYS A 5 45.20 8.03 33.03
CA LYS A 5 43.80 7.57 33.18
C LYS A 5 42.81 8.40 32.36
N GLY A 6 43.14 9.66 32.05
CA GLY A 6 42.28 10.55 31.26
C GLY A 6 42.32 10.27 29.76
N ALA A 7 43.45 9.81 29.24
CA ALA A 7 43.61 9.48 27.82
C ALA A 7 42.74 8.30 27.38
N SER A 8 42.46 7.34 28.27
CA SER A 8 41.66 6.15 27.98
C SER A 8 40.17 6.45 27.81
N ILE A 9 39.66 7.52 28.43
CA ILE A 9 38.23 7.88 28.37
C ILE A 9 37.90 8.64 27.08
N ALA A 10 38.81 9.46 26.56
CA ALA A 10 38.58 10.23 25.34
C ALA A 10 38.56 9.37 24.05
N VAL A 11 39.31 8.27 24.02
CA VAL A 11 39.41 7.41 22.82
C VAL A 11 38.18 6.51 22.64
N VAL A 12 37.53 6.09 23.72
CA VAL A 12 36.30 5.28 23.64
C VAL A 12 35.09 6.12 23.19
N SER A 13 35.02 7.39 23.59
CA SER A 13 33.91 8.28 23.22
C SER A 13 33.91 8.66 21.73
N ALA A 14 35.09 8.89 21.14
CA ALA A 14 35.20 9.21 19.71
C ALA A 14 34.89 8.01 18.81
N GLY A 15 35.27 6.79 19.24
CA GLY A 15 34.95 5.56 18.52
C GLY A 15 33.45 5.24 18.51
N LEU A 16 32.75 5.48 19.61
CA LEU A 16 31.30 5.28 19.69
C LEU A 16 30.52 6.27 18.81
N ALA A 17 30.92 7.55 18.81
CA ALA A 17 30.25 8.58 18.02
C ALA A 17 30.38 8.36 16.50
N LEU A 18 31.55 7.88 16.04
CA LEU A 18 31.77 7.54 14.62
C LEU A 18 31.07 6.25 14.21
N GLY A 19 30.95 5.27 15.11
CA GLY A 19 30.20 4.02 14.88
C GLY A 19 28.70 4.25 14.75
N ILE A 20 28.12 5.16 15.55
CA ILE A 20 26.69 5.51 15.49
C ILE A 20 26.37 6.25 14.18
N SER A 21 27.30 7.06 13.66
CA SER A 21 27.09 7.80 12.40
C SER A 21 27.02 6.90 11.16
N GLN A 22 27.60 5.68 11.20
CA GLN A 22 27.53 4.72 10.09
C GLN A 22 26.25 3.86 10.13
N MET A 23 25.54 3.76 11.26
CA MET A 23 24.28 3.01 11.37
C MET A 23 23.04 3.78 10.88
N VAL A 24 23.18 5.06 10.53
CA VAL A 24 22.08 5.90 9.99
C VAL A 24 22.07 5.92 8.45
N ARG A 25 22.86 5.07 7.78
CA ARG A 25 22.62 4.75 6.37
C ARG A 25 21.64 3.59 6.26
N GLN A 26 20.39 3.83 6.71
CA GLN A 26 19.31 2.98 6.23
C GLN A 26 19.24 3.15 4.71
N PRO A 27 19.12 2.07 3.91
CA PRO A 27 18.71 2.24 2.53
C PRO A 27 17.39 2.99 2.54
N VAL A 28 17.29 4.06 1.75
CA VAL A 28 15.99 4.68 1.45
C VAL A 28 15.19 3.63 0.68
N GLU A 29 14.40 2.83 1.40
CA GLU A 29 13.30 2.08 0.81
C GLU A 29 12.27 3.12 0.34
N GLY A 30 12.20 3.32 -0.97
CA GLY A 30 11.46 4.42 -1.58
C GLY A 30 12.20 5.12 -2.72
N GLN A 31 13.46 4.77 -3.00
CA GLN A 31 14.05 5.04 -4.31
C GLN A 31 13.32 4.18 -5.34
N VAL A 32 12.21 4.72 -5.86
CA VAL A 32 11.61 4.24 -7.09
C VAL A 32 12.76 4.20 -8.11
N PRO A 33 12.98 3.09 -8.84
CA PRO A 33 13.93 3.11 -9.94
C PRO A 33 13.65 4.34 -10.81
N ASP A 34 14.66 4.86 -11.51
CA ASP A 34 14.42 5.88 -12.54
C ASP A 34 13.57 5.25 -13.65
N VAL A 35 12.27 5.17 -13.39
CA VAL A 35 11.26 4.65 -14.29
C VAL A 35 11.12 5.74 -15.32
N ARG A 36 11.65 5.48 -16.51
CA ARG A 36 11.38 6.31 -17.69
C ARG A 36 9.91 6.15 -18.04
N ILE A 37 9.07 6.97 -17.43
CA ILE A 37 7.64 7.04 -17.73
C ILE A 37 7.50 7.68 -19.11
N SER A 38 6.84 7.00 -20.03
CA SER A 38 6.44 7.57 -21.32
C SER A 38 5.64 8.85 -21.09
N ARG A 39 5.88 9.88 -21.90
CA ARG A 39 5.20 11.17 -21.79
C ARG A 39 4.48 11.50 -23.07
N THR A 40 3.34 12.18 -22.93
CA THR A 40 2.60 12.78 -24.04
C THR A 40 3.37 13.98 -24.62
N ALA A 41 2.95 14.49 -25.78
CA ALA A 41 3.61 15.63 -26.44
C ALA A 41 3.61 16.92 -25.58
N ASP A 42 2.66 17.08 -24.67
CA ASP A 42 2.59 18.16 -23.69
C ASP A 42 3.36 17.87 -22.38
N GLY A 43 4.15 16.78 -22.35
CA GLY A 43 5.07 16.44 -21.26
C GLY A 43 4.42 15.80 -20.02
N LYS A 44 3.11 15.54 -20.04
CA LYS A 44 2.41 14.82 -18.96
C LYS A 44 2.71 13.32 -19.01
N PRO A 45 2.56 12.57 -17.91
CA PRO A 45 2.64 11.11 -17.94
C PRO A 45 1.64 10.55 -18.96
N ASP A 46 2.09 9.62 -19.79
CA ASP A 46 1.23 8.84 -20.65
C ASP A 46 0.55 7.73 -19.82
N LEU A 47 -0.76 7.86 -19.63
CA LEU A 47 -1.58 6.90 -18.88
C LEU A 47 -2.35 5.94 -19.80
N ASN A 48 -2.05 5.92 -21.10
CA ASN A 48 -2.66 4.95 -22.01
C ASN A 48 -2.41 3.52 -21.50
N GLY A 49 -3.48 2.74 -21.40
CA GLY A 49 -3.44 1.36 -20.87
C GLY A 49 -3.65 1.26 -19.35
N ILE A 50 -3.71 2.37 -18.62
CA ILE A 50 -4.12 2.40 -17.21
C ILE A 50 -5.59 2.81 -17.15
N TRP A 51 -6.44 1.90 -16.69
CA TRP A 51 -7.88 2.12 -16.57
C TRP A 51 -8.31 1.99 -15.11
N GLN A 52 -9.18 2.90 -14.66
CA GLN A 52 -9.80 2.86 -13.33
C GLN A 52 -11.31 2.67 -13.50
N ALA A 53 -11.90 1.78 -12.69
CA ALA A 53 -13.35 1.72 -12.54
C ALA A 53 -13.83 2.93 -11.71
N MET A 54 -14.76 3.70 -12.28
CA MET A 54 -15.40 4.82 -11.59
C MET A 54 -16.69 4.34 -10.91
N GLY A 55 -16.83 4.59 -9.61
CA GLY A 55 -18.03 4.22 -8.83
C GLY A 55 -17.84 2.95 -7.99
N THR A 56 -18.92 2.21 -7.77
CA THR A 56 -18.96 1.07 -6.83
C THR A 56 -18.56 -0.26 -7.46
N ALA A 57 -18.42 -0.32 -8.78
CA ALA A 57 -18.04 -1.54 -9.52
C ALA A 57 -16.66 -2.09 -9.15
N HIS A 58 -15.81 -1.28 -8.51
CA HIS A 58 -14.54 -1.73 -7.96
C HIS A 58 -14.72 -2.67 -6.75
N TRP A 59 -15.83 -2.57 -6.01
CA TRP A 59 -16.14 -3.43 -4.87
C TRP A 59 -16.79 -4.75 -5.29
N ASP A 60 -17.80 -4.67 -6.16
CA ASP A 60 -18.39 -5.81 -6.84
C ASP A 60 -19.01 -5.36 -8.17
N LEU A 61 -18.91 -6.20 -9.20
CA LEU A 61 -19.54 -5.98 -10.50
C LEU A 61 -21.04 -6.31 -10.45
N GLN A 62 -21.44 -7.24 -9.59
CA GLN A 62 -22.84 -7.53 -9.28
C GLN A 62 -23.39 -6.46 -8.32
N ASP A 63 -24.71 -6.36 -8.22
CA ASP A 63 -25.31 -5.49 -7.23
C ASP A 63 -24.91 -5.90 -5.80
N HIS A 64 -24.84 -4.92 -4.91
CA HIS A 64 -24.44 -5.15 -3.53
C HIS A 64 -25.00 -4.07 -2.62
N HIS A 65 -25.34 -4.48 -1.40
CA HIS A 65 -25.75 -3.57 -0.34
C HIS A 65 -24.54 -2.88 0.29
N ALA A 66 -24.79 -1.73 0.91
CA ALA A 66 -23.78 -1.05 1.71
C ALA A 66 -23.35 -1.94 2.90
N ARG A 67 -22.08 -1.85 3.27
CA ARG A 67 -21.49 -2.61 4.38
C ARG A 67 -20.53 -1.74 5.18
N SER A 68 -20.49 -1.94 6.49
CA SER A 68 -19.49 -1.31 7.36
C SER A 68 -18.08 -1.80 7.06
N GLY A 69 -17.07 -0.98 7.37
CA GLY A 69 -15.68 -1.42 7.41
C GLY A 69 -15.44 -2.49 8.50
N PRO A 70 -14.29 -3.18 8.45
CA PRO A 70 -13.95 -4.24 9.42
C PRO A 70 -13.60 -3.70 10.82
N VAL A 71 -13.23 -2.42 10.93
CA VAL A 71 -12.83 -1.77 12.19
C VAL A 71 -13.80 -0.65 12.52
N LEU A 72 -14.55 -0.80 13.62
CA LEU A 72 -15.63 0.12 13.99
C LEU A 72 -15.13 1.54 14.29
N GLU A 73 -13.98 1.64 14.95
CA GLU A 73 -13.36 2.90 15.38
C GLU A 73 -12.97 3.79 14.21
N LEU A 74 -12.78 3.22 13.02
CA LEU A 74 -12.48 3.96 11.80
C LEU A 74 -13.73 4.56 11.14
N GLY A 75 -14.92 4.30 11.69
CA GLY A 75 -16.18 4.82 11.20
C GLY A 75 -16.49 4.39 9.77
N ALA A 76 -16.75 5.36 8.89
CA ALA A 76 -17.04 5.10 7.47
C ALA A 76 -15.76 4.82 6.64
N THR A 77 -14.58 4.94 7.23
CA THR A 77 -13.33 4.61 6.53
C THR A 77 -13.30 3.11 6.24
N ALA A 78 -13.01 2.75 4.99
CA ALA A 78 -13.11 1.38 4.47
C ALA A 78 -14.54 0.80 4.46
N ALA A 79 -15.59 1.59 4.68
CA ALA A 79 -16.96 1.14 4.43
C ALA A 79 -17.21 0.99 2.92
N VAL A 80 -18.07 0.04 2.56
CA VAL A 80 -18.45 -0.25 1.17
C VAL A 80 -19.81 0.40 0.90
N PRO A 81 -19.94 1.31 -0.08
CA PRO A 81 -21.22 1.86 -0.49
C PRO A 81 -22.07 0.81 -1.22
N ALA A 82 -23.40 1.00 -1.26
CA ALA A 82 -24.26 0.17 -2.08
C ALA A 82 -24.04 0.46 -3.58
N GLY A 83 -24.11 -0.57 -4.41
CA GLY A 83 -23.87 -0.48 -5.85
C GLY A 83 -24.92 -1.21 -6.68
N LEU A 84 -25.25 -0.64 -7.84
CA LEU A 84 -26.04 -1.33 -8.86
C LEU A 84 -25.13 -2.22 -9.71
N SER A 85 -25.70 -3.30 -10.24
CA SER A 85 -25.00 -4.24 -11.10
C SER A 85 -24.55 -3.57 -12.40
N MET A 86 -23.32 -3.86 -12.82
CA MET A 86 -22.80 -3.59 -14.16
C MET A 86 -22.88 -4.83 -15.06
N VAL A 87 -23.47 -5.93 -14.56
CA VAL A 87 -23.63 -7.20 -15.26
C VAL A 87 -25.09 -7.36 -15.67
N GLU A 88 -25.32 -7.62 -16.96
CA GLU A 88 -26.67 -7.93 -17.44
C GLU A 88 -27.21 -9.21 -16.77
N GLY A 89 -28.44 -9.13 -16.24
CA GLY A 89 -29.03 -10.23 -15.46
C GLY A 89 -28.40 -10.46 -14.08
N ASN A 90 -27.39 -9.66 -13.72
CA ASN A 90 -26.70 -9.70 -12.43
C ASN A 90 -26.05 -11.06 -12.09
N GLU A 91 -25.69 -11.85 -13.09
CA GLU A 91 -25.07 -13.17 -12.89
C GLU A 91 -23.79 -13.29 -13.71
N ILE A 92 -22.69 -13.59 -13.01
CA ILE A 92 -21.41 -13.92 -13.66
C ILE A 92 -21.29 -15.45 -13.65
N PRO A 93 -21.09 -16.10 -14.80
CA PRO A 93 -21.01 -17.56 -14.90
C PRO A 93 -19.66 -18.08 -14.38
N TYR A 94 -19.47 -17.96 -13.06
CA TYR A 94 -18.27 -18.45 -12.39
C TYR A 94 -18.20 -19.97 -12.40
N GLN A 95 -16.97 -20.48 -12.46
CA GLN A 95 -16.73 -21.86 -12.05
C GLN A 95 -17.13 -22.02 -10.57
N PRO A 96 -17.66 -23.19 -10.15
CA PRO A 96 -18.15 -23.38 -8.78
C PRO A 96 -17.11 -23.03 -7.70
N TRP A 97 -15.85 -23.40 -7.93
CA TRP A 97 -14.74 -23.09 -7.02
C TRP A 97 -14.46 -21.58 -6.93
N ALA A 98 -14.66 -20.83 -8.02
CA ALA A 98 -14.43 -19.39 -8.06
C ALA A 98 -15.55 -18.64 -7.34
N ALA A 99 -16.80 -19.09 -7.49
CA ALA A 99 -17.92 -18.58 -6.72
C ALA A 99 -17.72 -18.80 -5.20
N ALA A 100 -17.24 -19.99 -4.81
CA ALA A 100 -16.92 -20.28 -3.41
C ALA A 100 -15.79 -19.37 -2.87
N ARG A 101 -14.71 -19.18 -3.64
CA ARG A 101 -13.60 -18.29 -3.25
C ARG A 101 -14.03 -16.82 -3.19
N LYS A 102 -14.90 -16.35 -4.10
CA LYS A 102 -15.47 -15.00 -4.04
C LYS A 102 -16.19 -14.78 -2.69
N LYS A 103 -17.01 -15.73 -2.29
CA LYS A 103 -17.73 -15.70 -1.01
C LYS A 103 -16.76 -15.70 0.18
N GLU A 104 -15.77 -16.58 0.17
CA GLU A 104 -14.72 -16.66 1.22
C GLU A 104 -13.98 -15.33 1.37
N ASN A 105 -13.54 -14.71 0.28
CA ASN A 105 -12.87 -13.41 0.30
C ASN A 105 -13.80 -12.31 0.83
N TYR A 106 -15.07 -12.32 0.41
CA TYR A 106 -16.06 -11.35 0.87
C TYR A 106 -16.36 -11.48 2.37
N GLU A 107 -16.17 -12.65 2.97
CA GLU A 107 -16.35 -12.89 4.41
C GLU A 107 -15.09 -12.55 5.23
N ASN A 108 -13.90 -12.53 4.61
CA ASN A 108 -12.60 -12.44 5.31
C ASN A 108 -11.68 -11.33 4.73
N TRP A 109 -12.20 -10.11 4.59
CA TRP A 109 -11.47 -8.96 4.06
C TRP A 109 -11.01 -7.99 5.14
#